data_AF-A0A918EEF3-F1
#
_entry.id   AF-A0A918EEF3-F1
#
_cell.length_a   1.000
_cell.length_b   1.000
_cell.length_c   1.000
_cell.angle_alpha   90.00
_cell.angle_beta   90.00
_cell.angle_gamma   90.00
#
_symmetry.space_group_name_H-M   'P 1'
#
loop_
_entity.id
_entity.type
_entity.pdbx_description
1 polymer ?
#
loop_
_entity_poly.entity_id
_entity_poly.type
_entity_poly.pdbx_seq_one_letter_code
_entity_poly.pdbx_strand_id
1 'polypeptide(L)'
;MSAELPTPPRPVRADARSGDSAPRGRRVSGRPLPAVPPQHRPPEGRPLDAEHPLLPELEHRLAVALGGDDRFGPLATCWPSPAAAHAAVTKSFYTNNVGGLGPLRPAPGPDIACITGRFARIVPAMRVSELRDSRLMPCADEHGQRLLTGPIPLDRWIVFETEVDGRAYRLHQGQWYEVERCRRAAGAVRYAQPGIG
;
A
#
# COMPACT_ATOMS: atom_id res chain seq x y z
N MET A 1 -14.92 -57.86 -33.62
CA MET A 1 -15.59 -56.84 -34.45
C MET A 1 -14.79 -55.56 -34.31
N SER A 2 -13.84 -55.38 -35.23
CA SER A 2 -13.05 -54.18 -35.40
C SER A 2 -13.84 -53.19 -36.25
N ALA A 3 -13.86 -51.92 -35.87
CA ALA A 3 -14.33 -50.85 -36.74
C ALA A 3 -13.20 -49.80 -36.85
N GLU A 4 -12.63 -49.74 -38.06
CA GLU A 4 -11.58 -48.82 -38.48
C GLU A 4 -12.08 -47.38 -38.69
N LEU A 5 -11.11 -46.47 -38.71
CA LEU A 5 -11.15 -45.01 -38.71
C LEU A 5 -11.83 -44.38 -39.95
N PRO A 6 -11.97 -43.04 -39.94
CA PRO A 6 -11.18 -42.32 -40.93
C PRO A 6 -10.41 -41.10 -40.37
N THR A 7 -9.12 -41.08 -40.72
CA THR A 7 -8.16 -39.98 -40.58
C THR A 7 -8.40 -38.91 -41.64
N PRO A 8 -8.50 -37.61 -41.31
CA PRO A 8 -8.48 -36.53 -42.29
C PRO A 8 -7.05 -35.99 -42.57
N PRO A 9 -6.83 -35.39 -43.76
CA PRO A 9 -5.52 -35.25 -44.41
C PRO A 9 -4.68 -34.05 -43.96
N ARG A 10 -3.37 -34.15 -44.21
CA ARG A 10 -2.38 -33.05 -44.35
C ARG A 10 -1.70 -33.20 -45.73
N PRO A 11 -0.93 -32.23 -46.25
CA PRO A 11 -0.97 -30.77 -46.17
C PRO A 11 -0.93 -30.12 -47.58
N VAL A 12 -0.99 -28.79 -47.70
CA VAL A 12 -0.54 -28.09 -48.92
C VAL A 12 0.37 -26.92 -48.54
N ARG A 13 1.61 -26.95 -49.06
CA ARG A 13 2.55 -25.82 -49.09
C ARG A 13 2.13 -24.86 -50.21
N ALA A 14 2.18 -23.57 -49.94
CA ALA A 14 2.25 -22.54 -50.96
C ALA A 14 3.43 -21.61 -50.64
N ASP A 15 4.35 -21.51 -51.58
CA ASP A 15 5.54 -20.64 -51.54
C ASP A 15 5.21 -19.20 -51.94
N ALA A 16 5.94 -18.28 -51.30
CA ALA A 16 6.45 -16.99 -51.76
C ALA A 16 5.53 -15.97 -52.49
N ARG A 17 5.42 -14.76 -51.93
CA ARG A 17 6.17 -13.57 -52.43
C ARG A 17 6.00 -12.32 -51.56
N SER A 18 7.09 -11.56 -51.56
CA SER A 18 7.34 -10.24 -50.99
C SER A 18 6.21 -9.21 -51.07
N GLY A 19 6.07 -8.47 -49.96
CA GLY A 19 5.39 -7.18 -49.87
C GLY A 19 6.01 -6.40 -48.72
N ASP A 20 7.20 -5.85 -48.96
CA ASP A 20 7.86 -4.88 -48.09
C ASP A 20 6.99 -3.61 -48.01
N SER A 21 6.46 -3.32 -46.83
CA SER A 21 5.91 -2.02 -46.46
C SER A 21 5.81 -1.94 -44.95
N ALA A 22 6.90 -1.46 -44.35
CA ALA A 22 6.99 -1.13 -42.94
C ALA A 22 5.98 0.00 -42.59
N PRO A 23 5.03 -0.20 -41.66
CA PRO A 23 4.41 0.93 -40.99
C PRO A 23 5.44 1.51 -40.02
N ARG A 24 5.90 2.71 -40.37
CA ARG A 24 6.71 3.63 -39.55
C ARG A 24 6.34 3.51 -38.08
N GLY A 25 7.37 3.30 -37.26
CA GLY A 25 7.27 3.24 -35.80
C GLY A 25 6.44 4.40 -35.27
N ARG A 26 5.20 4.10 -34.89
CA ARG A 26 4.50 4.89 -33.89
C ARG A 26 5.31 4.70 -32.63
N ARG A 27 6.16 5.68 -32.31
CA ARG A 27 6.63 5.87 -30.94
C ARG A 27 5.36 5.87 -30.11
N VAL A 28 5.13 4.79 -29.37
CA VAL A 28 4.21 4.81 -28.26
C VAL A 28 4.83 5.85 -27.35
N SER A 29 4.31 7.08 -27.44
CA SER A 29 4.62 8.15 -26.52
C SER A 29 4.57 7.52 -25.15
N GLY A 30 5.73 7.41 -24.50
CA GLY A 30 5.84 6.84 -23.18
C GLY A 30 4.78 7.53 -22.34
N ARG A 31 3.74 6.78 -21.99
CA ARG A 31 2.73 7.27 -21.06
C ARG A 31 3.56 7.74 -19.86
N PRO A 32 3.46 9.01 -19.44
CA PRO A 32 4.14 9.44 -18.23
C PRO A 32 3.73 8.41 -17.18
N LEU A 33 4.71 7.73 -16.58
CA LEU A 33 4.41 6.92 -15.41
C LEU A 33 3.60 7.84 -14.49
N PRO A 34 2.41 7.42 -14.02
CA PRO A 34 1.62 8.25 -13.13
C PRO A 34 2.57 8.69 -12.03
N ALA A 35 2.64 10.01 -11.81
CA ALA A 35 3.52 10.59 -10.81
C ALA A 35 3.38 9.76 -9.54
N VAL A 36 4.44 9.05 -9.16
CA VAL A 36 4.43 8.22 -7.96
C VAL A 36 4.00 9.15 -6.84
N PRO A 37 2.89 8.86 -6.13
CA PRO A 37 2.47 9.75 -5.07
C PRO A 37 3.66 9.97 -4.13
N PRO A 38 3.93 11.21 -3.66
CA PRO A 38 5.11 11.55 -2.88
C PRO A 38 5.30 10.71 -1.59
N GLN A 39 4.27 9.93 -1.26
CA GLN A 39 4.10 9.04 -0.12
C GLN A 39 4.90 7.72 -0.22
N HIS A 40 5.62 7.47 -1.32
CA HIS A 40 6.44 6.25 -1.49
C HIS A 40 7.94 6.44 -1.24
N ARG A 41 8.44 7.68 -1.16
CA ARG A 41 9.88 7.91 -1.05
C ARG A 41 10.34 7.37 0.32
N PRO A 42 11.35 6.48 0.37
CA PRO A 42 11.92 6.05 1.63
C PRO A 42 12.41 7.28 2.41
N PRO A 43 12.26 7.29 3.74
CA PRO A 43 12.78 8.41 4.52
C PRO A 43 14.27 8.58 4.30
N GLU A 44 14.71 9.84 4.25
CA GLU A 44 16.13 10.18 4.34
C GLU A 44 16.56 9.91 5.79
N GLY A 45 17.09 8.72 6.05
CA GLY A 45 17.43 8.25 7.39
C GLY A 45 18.08 6.87 7.41
N ARG A 46 18.65 6.51 8.56
CA ARG A 46 19.31 5.22 8.79
C ARG A 46 18.26 4.20 9.26
N PRO A 47 18.12 3.02 8.61
CA PRO A 47 17.25 1.97 9.12
C PRO A 47 17.75 1.47 10.48
N LEU A 48 16.82 1.19 11.38
CA LEU A 48 17.12 0.54 12.67
C LEU A 48 17.23 -0.97 12.48
N ASP A 49 18.15 -1.58 13.23
CA ASP A 49 18.24 -3.03 13.34
C ASP A 49 17.06 -3.58 14.16
N ALA A 50 16.66 -4.83 13.90
CA ALA A 50 15.52 -5.47 14.58
C ALA A 50 15.73 -5.67 16.10
N GLU A 51 16.98 -5.56 16.57
CA GLU A 51 17.37 -5.68 17.99
C GLU A 51 17.69 -4.31 18.61
N HIS A 52 17.40 -3.21 17.91
CA HIS A 52 17.73 -1.87 18.39
C HIS A 52 17.02 -1.59 19.72
N PRO A 53 17.74 -1.12 20.76
CA PRO A 53 17.23 -1.03 22.14
C PRO A 53 16.03 -0.10 22.32
N LEU A 54 15.83 0.85 21.40
CA LEU A 54 14.68 1.76 21.42
C LEU A 54 13.41 1.19 20.76
N LEU A 55 13.47 0.03 20.09
CA LEU A 55 12.29 -0.55 19.44
C LEU A 55 11.09 -0.75 20.37
N PRO A 56 11.24 -1.28 21.60
CA PRO A 56 10.11 -1.42 22.52
C PRO A 56 9.42 -0.08 22.82
N GLU A 57 10.18 1.00 22.99
CA GLU A 57 9.64 2.34 23.25
C GLU A 57 8.96 2.92 22.01
N LEU A 58 9.56 2.74 20.83
CA LEU A 58 8.96 3.17 19.56
C LEU A 58 7.65 2.44 19.26
N GLU A 59 7.61 1.13 19.51
CA GLU A 59 6.39 0.32 19.37
C GLU A 59 5.33 0.69 20.40
N HIS A 60 5.72 0.99 21.64
CA HIS A 60 4.79 1.50 22.65
C HIS A 60 4.11 2.79 22.19
N ARG A 61 4.89 3.75 21.67
CA ARG A 61 4.36 5.03 21.16
C ARG A 61 3.46 4.83 19.95
N LEU A 62 3.84 3.93 19.04
CA LEU A 62 2.98 3.53 17.92
C LEU A 62 1.66 2.93 18.40
N ALA A 63 1.67 2.07 19.43
CA ALA A 63 0.46 1.48 20.00
C ALA A 63 -0.50 2.55 20.58
N VAL A 64 0.05 3.60 21.17
CA VAL A 64 -0.72 4.75 21.68
C VAL A 64 -1.33 5.53 20.50
N ALA A 65 -0.54 5.84 19.47
CA ALA A 65 -1.01 6.50 18.26
C ALA A 65 -2.09 5.72 17.51
N LEU A 66 -1.95 4.39 17.39
CA LEU A 66 -2.97 3.50 16.84
C LEU A 66 -4.28 3.55 17.64
N GLY A 67 -4.22 3.90 18.92
CA GLY A 67 -5.40 4.12 19.75
C GLY A 67 -6.11 5.45 19.53
N GLY A 68 -5.61 6.31 18.64
CA GLY A 68 -6.14 7.64 18.39
C GLY A 68 -5.53 8.74 19.27
N ASP A 69 -4.46 8.46 20.02
CA ASP A 69 -3.74 9.46 20.83
C ASP A 69 -2.45 9.90 20.12
N ASP A 70 -2.45 11.13 19.60
CA ASP A 70 -1.37 11.70 18.79
C ASP A 70 -0.26 12.39 19.60
N ARG A 71 -0.26 12.26 20.94
CA ARG A 71 0.71 12.95 21.83
C ARG A 71 2.17 12.66 21.51
N PHE A 72 2.47 11.49 20.92
CA PHE A 72 3.82 11.08 20.58
C PHE A 72 4.23 11.39 19.14
N GLY A 73 3.31 11.93 18.34
CA GLY A 73 3.56 12.38 16.98
C GLY A 73 2.51 11.94 15.98
N PRO A 74 2.62 12.41 14.73
CA PRO A 74 1.61 12.21 13.72
C PRO A 74 1.61 10.77 13.19
N LEU A 75 0.41 10.24 13.00
CA LEU A 75 0.15 8.98 12.32
C LEU A 75 -0.58 9.29 11.00
N ALA A 76 -0.12 8.71 9.91
CA ALA A 76 -0.67 8.91 8.58
C ALA A 76 -0.68 7.59 7.80
N THR A 77 -1.37 7.60 6.67
CA THR A 77 -1.37 6.48 5.72
C THR A 77 -0.48 6.79 4.53
N CYS A 78 0.15 5.76 3.98
CA CYS A 78 0.86 5.82 2.71
C CYS A 78 0.43 4.68 1.80
N TRP A 79 0.78 4.82 0.52
CA TRP A 79 0.73 3.70 -0.40
C TRP A 79 2.00 2.86 -0.25
N PRO A 80 1.92 1.53 -0.11
CA PRO A 80 3.09 0.67 -0.10
C PRO A 80 3.58 0.42 -1.53
N SER A 81 4.89 0.19 -1.72
CA SER A 81 5.49 0.04 -3.06
C SER A 81 4.77 -0.96 -3.97
N PRO A 82 4.30 -2.14 -3.51
CA PRO A 82 3.56 -3.08 -4.36
C PRO A 82 2.19 -2.58 -4.83
N ALA A 83 1.58 -1.62 -4.13
CA ALA A 83 0.27 -1.06 -4.48
C ALA A 83 0.36 0.32 -5.17
N ALA A 84 1.56 0.93 -5.22
CA ALA A 84 1.82 2.26 -5.75
C ALA A 84 1.18 2.52 -7.12
N ALA A 85 1.45 1.61 -8.07
CA ALA A 85 1.01 1.70 -9.45
C ALA A 85 -0.52 1.60 -9.60
N HIS A 86 -1.21 1.13 -8.57
CA HIS A 86 -2.64 0.90 -8.56
C HIS A 86 -3.45 2.02 -7.88
N ALA A 87 -2.78 3.03 -7.31
CA ALA A 87 -3.44 4.10 -6.56
C ALA A 87 -4.55 4.79 -7.37
N ALA A 88 -4.29 5.12 -8.64
CA ALA A 88 -5.23 5.82 -9.51
C ALA A 88 -6.43 4.98 -9.96
N VAL A 89 -6.36 3.65 -9.85
CA VAL A 89 -7.43 2.72 -10.29
C VAL A 89 -8.14 2.03 -9.12
N THR A 90 -7.73 2.33 -7.89
CA THR A 90 -8.34 1.76 -6.69
C THR A 90 -9.66 2.47 -6.40
N LYS A 91 -10.71 1.68 -6.14
CA LYS A 91 -12.05 2.17 -5.79
C LYS A 91 -12.46 1.84 -4.36
N SER A 92 -11.96 0.74 -3.82
CA SER A 92 -12.22 0.37 -2.43
C SER A 92 -11.03 -0.35 -1.81
N PHE A 93 -11.10 -0.55 -0.50
CA PHE A 93 -10.13 -1.33 0.24
C PHE A 93 -10.84 -2.45 0.99
N TYR A 94 -10.16 -3.58 1.10
CA TYR A 94 -10.58 -4.74 1.86
C TYR A 94 -9.52 -5.04 2.90
N THR A 95 -9.89 -5.25 4.16
CA THR A 95 -9.00 -5.91 5.12
C THR A 95 -9.43 -7.34 5.38
N ASN A 96 -8.49 -8.13 5.88
CA ASN A 96 -8.83 -9.33 6.64
C ASN A 96 -9.46 -8.95 8.01
N ASN A 97 -9.46 -9.90 8.95
CA ASN A 97 -9.89 -9.66 10.31
C ASN A 97 -8.87 -8.77 11.06
N VAL A 98 -9.33 -7.64 11.60
CA VAL A 98 -8.51 -6.73 12.43
C VAL A 98 -9.01 -6.82 13.87
N GLY A 99 -8.19 -7.36 14.78
CA GLY A 99 -8.52 -7.48 16.20
C GLY A 99 -9.71 -8.40 16.51
N GLY A 100 -9.97 -9.40 15.67
CA GLY A 100 -11.10 -10.32 15.86
C GLY A 100 -12.48 -9.74 15.52
N LEU A 101 -12.56 -8.48 15.08
CA LEU A 101 -13.81 -7.75 14.92
C LEU A 101 -14.40 -7.81 13.49
N GLY A 102 -13.80 -8.61 12.60
CA GLY A 102 -14.18 -8.74 11.18
C GLY A 102 -13.45 -7.79 10.22
N PRO A 103 -13.81 -7.80 8.93
CA PRO A 103 -13.20 -6.95 7.91
C PRO A 103 -13.58 -5.48 8.08
N LEU A 104 -12.59 -4.61 7.92
CA LEU A 104 -12.71 -3.17 7.77
C LEU A 104 -12.79 -2.83 6.28
N ARG A 105 -13.68 -1.89 5.92
CA ARG A 105 -13.79 -1.35 4.57
C ARG A 105 -13.57 0.16 4.60
N PRO A 106 -12.30 0.61 4.58
CA PRO A 106 -11.99 2.03 4.41
C PRO A 106 -12.48 2.48 3.02
N ALA A 107 -13.40 3.43 2.97
CA ALA A 107 -13.88 4.04 1.74
C ALA A 107 -13.97 5.56 1.93
N PRO A 108 -13.50 6.40 0.99
CA PRO A 108 -12.89 6.07 -0.32
C PRO A 108 -11.36 5.86 -0.31
N GLY A 109 -10.73 5.81 0.87
CA GLY A 109 -9.27 5.62 1.05
C GLY A 109 -8.95 4.87 2.33
N PRO A 110 -7.69 4.43 2.55
CA PRO A 110 -7.24 4.03 3.87
C PRO A 110 -7.20 5.30 4.72
N ASP A 111 -8.32 5.64 5.33
CA ASP A 111 -8.43 6.79 6.21
C ASP A 111 -7.83 6.44 7.57
N ILE A 112 -6.89 7.26 8.03
CA ILE A 112 -6.23 7.02 9.31
C ILE A 112 -7.22 7.03 10.48
N ALA A 113 -8.28 7.85 10.41
CA ALA A 113 -9.31 7.87 11.46
C ALA A 113 -10.11 6.56 11.50
N CYS A 114 -10.38 5.95 10.34
CA CYS A 114 -11.02 4.64 10.25
C CYS A 114 -10.14 3.54 10.86
N ILE A 115 -8.83 3.59 10.61
CA ILE A 115 -7.86 2.65 11.19
C ILE A 115 -7.74 2.85 12.70
N THR A 116 -7.48 4.07 13.18
CA THR A 116 -7.31 4.32 14.62
C THR A 116 -8.59 4.07 15.41
N GLY A 117 -9.76 4.41 14.87
CA GLY A 117 -11.05 4.07 15.47
C GLY A 117 -11.25 2.57 15.65
N ARG A 118 -10.69 1.75 14.75
CA ARG A 118 -10.68 0.29 14.88
C ARG A 118 -9.69 -0.17 15.95
N PHE A 119 -8.45 0.29 15.90
CA PHE A 119 -7.39 -0.11 16.83
C PHE A 119 -7.61 0.39 18.26
N ALA A 120 -8.37 1.47 18.46
CA ALA A 120 -8.79 1.94 19.78
C ALA A 120 -9.57 0.87 20.57
N ARG A 121 -10.25 -0.05 19.88
CA ARG A 121 -11.01 -1.17 20.48
C ARG A 121 -10.14 -2.39 20.83
N ILE A 122 -8.88 -2.38 20.41
CA ILE A 122 -7.90 -3.43 20.72
C ILE A 122 -7.11 -3.00 21.95
N VAL A 123 -6.81 -3.94 22.85
CA VAL A 123 -5.99 -3.67 24.03
C VAL A 123 -4.62 -3.12 23.62
N PRO A 124 -4.08 -2.07 24.29
CA PRO A 124 -2.87 -1.40 23.84
C PRO A 124 -1.68 -2.33 23.55
N ALA A 125 -1.46 -3.33 24.41
CA ALA A 125 -0.37 -4.30 24.26
C ALA A 125 -0.44 -5.17 22.99
N MET A 126 -1.62 -5.30 22.37
CA MET A 126 -1.83 -6.12 21.17
C MET A 126 -1.87 -5.30 19.87
N ARG A 127 -1.91 -3.97 19.94
CA ARG A 127 -2.14 -3.14 18.75
C ARG A 127 -1.04 -3.29 17.70
N VAL A 128 0.22 -3.37 18.12
CA VAL A 128 1.36 -3.47 17.18
C VAL A 128 1.43 -4.84 16.53
N SER A 129 1.22 -5.92 17.27
CA SER A 129 1.15 -7.28 16.70
C SER A 129 -0.04 -7.41 15.76
N GLU A 130 -1.22 -6.94 16.16
CA GLU A 130 -2.41 -6.91 15.30
C GLU A 130 -2.20 -6.08 14.03
N LEU A 131 -1.46 -4.97 14.09
CA LEU A 131 -1.10 -4.18 12.90
C LEU A 131 -0.25 -5.01 11.92
N ARG A 132 0.71 -5.77 12.44
CA ARG A 132 1.61 -6.64 11.65
C ARG A 132 0.89 -7.87 11.08
N ASP A 133 -0.13 -8.36 11.76
CA ASP A 133 -0.92 -9.53 11.32
C ASP A 133 -2.09 -9.16 10.41
N SER A 134 -2.56 -7.92 10.49
CA SER A 134 -3.59 -7.37 9.62
C SER A 134 -3.10 -7.21 8.19
N ARG A 135 -4.00 -7.36 7.22
CA ARG A 135 -3.73 -7.22 5.78
C ARG A 135 -4.73 -6.26 5.17
N LEU A 136 -4.26 -5.42 4.25
CA LEU A 136 -5.07 -4.52 3.44
C LEU A 136 -4.80 -4.77 1.96
N MET A 137 -5.87 -4.80 1.17
CA MET A 137 -5.85 -5.02 -0.28
C MET A 137 -6.66 -3.94 -0.99
N PRO A 138 -6.06 -3.20 -1.96
CA PRO A 138 -6.78 -2.30 -2.83
C PRO A 138 -7.60 -3.11 -3.85
N CYS A 139 -8.79 -2.61 -4.18
CA CYS A 139 -9.73 -3.27 -5.09
C CYS A 139 -10.14 -2.34 -6.25
N ALA A 140 -10.39 -2.91 -7.42
CA ALA A 140 -10.77 -2.19 -8.65
C ALA A 140 -12.27 -1.84 -8.72
N ASP A 141 -13.08 -2.44 -7.85
CA ASP A 141 -14.52 -2.24 -7.71
C ASP A 141 -14.86 -1.66 -6.33
N GLU A 142 -16.09 -1.16 -6.18
CA GLU A 142 -16.58 -0.55 -4.93
C GLU A 142 -16.96 -1.59 -3.87
N HIS A 143 -17.14 -2.85 -4.27
CA HIS A 143 -17.60 -3.94 -3.40
C HIS A 143 -16.44 -4.78 -2.84
N GLY A 144 -15.19 -4.47 -3.16
CA GLY A 144 -14.01 -5.18 -2.65
C GLY A 144 -13.85 -6.61 -3.17
N GLN A 145 -14.34 -6.90 -4.39
CA GLN A 145 -14.32 -8.26 -4.96
C GLN A 145 -13.16 -8.51 -5.92
N ARG A 146 -12.67 -7.47 -6.60
CA ARG A 146 -11.63 -7.50 -7.62
C ARG A 146 -10.35 -6.92 -7.04
N LEU A 147 -9.55 -7.77 -6.41
CA LEU A 147 -8.27 -7.40 -5.82
C LEU A 147 -7.27 -6.92 -6.90
N LEU A 148 -6.60 -5.80 -6.64
CA LEU A 148 -5.55 -5.26 -7.50
C LEU A 148 -4.17 -5.82 -7.16
N THR A 149 -3.97 -6.23 -5.90
CA THR A 149 -2.73 -6.83 -5.41
C THR A 149 -3.02 -8.03 -4.51
N GLY A 150 -1.99 -8.79 -4.16
CA GLY A 150 -2.05 -9.71 -3.03
C GLY A 150 -2.18 -8.99 -1.68
N PRO A 151 -2.38 -9.73 -0.57
CA PRO A 151 -2.48 -9.16 0.78
C PRO A 151 -1.20 -8.44 1.21
N ILE A 152 -1.31 -7.17 1.61
CA ILE A 152 -0.17 -6.38 2.09
C ILE A 152 -0.33 -6.13 3.60
N PRO A 153 0.68 -6.42 4.44
CA PRO A 153 0.68 -6.10 5.87
C PRO A 153 0.28 -4.65 6.15
N LEU A 154 -0.59 -4.42 7.13
CA LEU A 154 -1.18 -3.10 7.40
C LEU A 154 -0.12 -2.09 7.90
N ASP A 155 0.92 -2.56 8.59
CA ASP A 155 2.09 -1.76 8.98
C ASP A 155 2.83 -1.13 7.78
N ARG A 156 2.70 -1.70 6.58
CA ARG A 156 3.26 -1.10 5.35
C ARG A 156 2.44 0.04 4.77
N TRP A 157 1.20 0.19 5.22
CA TRP A 157 0.30 1.28 4.82
C TRP A 157 0.34 2.47 5.78
N ILE A 158 1.12 2.37 6.86
CA ILE A 158 1.18 3.37 7.92
C ILE A 158 2.54 4.06 7.91
N VAL A 159 2.50 5.37 8.15
CA VAL A 159 3.66 6.19 8.48
C VAL A 159 3.42 6.78 9.87
N PHE A 160 4.43 6.66 10.73
CA PHE A 160 4.38 7.23 12.08
C PHE A 160 5.70 7.96 12.34
N GLU A 161 5.62 9.16 12.89
CA GLU A 161 6.79 9.93 13.29
C GLU A 161 6.76 10.18 14.79
N THR A 162 7.91 10.03 15.45
CA THR A 162 8.05 10.31 16.88
C THR A 162 9.45 10.78 17.22
N GLU A 163 9.63 11.36 18.41
CA GLU A 163 10.95 11.79 18.91
C GLU A 163 11.27 11.11 20.26
N VAL A 164 12.37 10.38 20.35
CA VAL A 164 12.87 9.77 21.61
C VAL A 164 14.25 10.35 21.90
N ASP A 165 14.47 10.84 23.12
CA ASP A 165 15.76 11.42 23.55
C ASP A 165 16.35 12.47 22.59
N GLY A 166 15.48 13.30 22.00
CA GLY A 166 15.86 14.35 21.07
C GLY A 166 16.21 13.88 19.65
N ARG A 167 16.08 12.58 19.36
CA ARG A 167 16.25 11.99 18.02
C ARG A 167 14.90 11.70 17.40
N ALA A 168 14.78 11.96 16.09
CA ALA A 168 13.55 11.71 15.35
C ALA A 168 13.58 10.31 14.73
N TYR A 169 12.44 9.63 14.80
CA TYR A 169 12.24 8.29 14.25
C TYR A 169 10.99 8.28 13.38
N ARG A 170 11.06 7.54 12.27
CA ARG A 170 9.92 7.32 11.37
C ARG A 170 9.73 5.84 11.09
N LEU A 171 8.51 5.35 11.29
CA LEU A 171 8.05 4.09 10.71
C LEU A 171 7.61 4.36 9.27
N HIS A 172 8.14 3.61 8.31
CA HIS A 172 7.72 3.69 6.91
C HIS A 172 7.83 2.32 6.24
N GLN A 173 6.76 1.87 5.60
CA GLN A 173 6.69 0.56 4.93
C GLN A 173 7.10 -0.62 5.84
N GLY A 174 6.69 -0.58 7.11
CA GLY A 174 6.96 -1.64 8.10
C GLY A 174 8.36 -1.62 8.72
N GLN A 175 9.20 -0.64 8.40
CA GLN A 175 10.56 -0.51 8.93
C GLN A 175 10.75 0.81 9.66
N TRP A 176 11.50 0.77 10.78
CA TRP A 176 11.88 1.96 11.53
C TRP A 176 13.17 2.58 10.99
N TYR A 177 13.19 3.91 10.97
CA TYR A 177 14.34 4.71 10.55
C TYR A 177 14.61 5.80 11.58
N GLU A 178 15.89 6.02 11.90
CA GLU A 178 16.35 7.24 12.54
C GLU A 178 16.51 8.27 11.43
N VAL A 179 15.79 9.39 11.54
CA VAL A 179 15.77 10.44 10.53
C VAL A 179 16.39 11.71 11.11
N GLU A 180 17.09 12.47 10.26
CA GLU A 180 17.47 13.82 10.65
C GLU A 180 16.20 14.63 10.89
N ARG A 181 16.19 15.38 11.99
CA ARG A 181 15.02 16.05 12.56
C ARG A 181 14.13 16.63 11.45
N CYS A 182 12.97 16.01 11.24
CA CYS A 182 11.98 16.58 10.35
C CYS A 182 11.54 17.90 11.00
N ARG A 183 11.96 19.05 10.44
CA ARG A 183 11.47 20.35 10.92
C ARG A 183 9.95 20.24 10.95
N ARG A 184 9.37 20.36 12.15
CA ARG A 184 7.92 20.47 12.38
C ARG A 184 7.35 21.46 11.35
N ALA A 185 6.78 20.93 10.27
CA ALA A 185 5.85 21.71 9.47
C ALA A 185 4.55 21.72 10.28
N ALA A 186 4.43 22.68 11.19
CA ALA A 186 3.14 23.07 11.73
C ALA A 186 2.29 23.53 10.55
N GLY A 187 1.48 22.63 10.02
CA GLY A 187 0.70 22.87 8.82
C GLY A 187 -0.05 21.63 8.43
N ALA A 188 -1.24 21.46 9.01
CA ALA A 188 -2.22 20.50 8.56
C ALA A 188 -2.39 20.63 7.03
N VAL A 189 -1.91 19.64 6.28
CA VAL A 189 -2.30 19.47 4.88
C VAL A 189 -3.71 18.89 4.90
N ARG A 190 -4.69 19.77 5.07
CA ARG A 190 -6.08 19.48 4.72
C ARG A 190 -6.10 19.34 3.20
N TYR A 191 -6.22 18.11 2.71
CA TYR A 191 -6.54 17.89 1.31
C TYR A 191 -8.00 18.33 1.10
N ALA A 192 -8.16 19.49 0.46
CA ALA A 192 -9.42 19.89 -0.14
C ALA A 192 -9.80 18.86 -1.20
N GLN A 193 -10.99 18.27 -1.08
CA GLN A 193 -11.60 17.53 -2.18
C GLN A 193 -11.95 18.53 -3.29
N PRO A 194 -11.64 18.25 -4.57
CA PRO A 194 -12.19 19.05 -5.66
C PRO A 194 -13.70 18.81 -5.72
N GLY A 195 -14.47 19.88 -5.46
CA GLY A 195 -15.91 19.89 -5.60
C GLY A 195 -16.32 19.57 -7.03
N ILE A 196 -17.25 18.64 -7.16
CA ILE A 196 -17.98 18.37 -8.41
C ILE A 196 -19.04 19.47 -8.52
N GLY A 197 -18.90 20.32 -9.53
CA GLY A 197 -19.95 21.22 -10.01
C GLY A 197 -20.85 20.54 -11.04
#